data_AF-A0A7S1XKT7-F1
#
_entry.id   AF-A0A7S1XKT7-F1
#
_cell.length_a   1.000
_cell.length_b   1.000
_cell.length_c   1.000
_cell.angle_alpha   90.00
_cell.angle_beta   90.00
_cell.angle_gamma   90.00
#
_symmetry.space_group_name_H-M   'P 1'
#
loop_
_entity.id
_entity.type
_entity.pdbx_description
1 polymer ?
#
loop_
_entity_poly.entity_id
_entity_poly.type
_entity_poly.pdbx_seq_one_letter_code
_entity_poly.pdbx_strand_id
1 'polypeptide(L)'
;GGGGCCRRRRTELRSLDAVLDLLRRARNIVVICGAGMSVACGIPDFRSEGGLYSLIAEWGLELPSPEALFDVEYFDEEPGRFYAFAKALFPGSIRPSRMHFLLAALEKRRKLLRAYTQNIDGLEAVAGLTRYVSCHGSLETASCRSRRCKHKCGAAAIYGDVMAARVPQCPRPGCDGVLKPDIVFFGEPLPKAMGRALTADRDKVDCLLVVGTSLAVAPISTVIGFLPADVPQIAINKVPVRPPRKWSEGFDAQLLGNADDVADFLARHLGLADDLEALWDAYDPTPAPVVAPPPAGDAAAADG
;
A
#
# COMPACT_ATOMS: atom_id res chain seq x y z
N GLY A 1 -12.74 23.41 6.91
CA GLY A 1 -11.83 24.53 7.23
C GLY A 1 -10.53 23.96 7.73
N GLY A 2 -9.40 24.49 7.27
CA GLY A 2 -8.06 24.02 7.64
C GLY A 2 -7.11 24.02 6.44
N GLY A 3 -6.88 25.17 5.82
CA GLY A 3 -5.78 25.35 4.88
C GLY A 3 -4.47 25.28 5.65
N GLY A 4 -3.87 24.09 5.74
CA GLY A 4 -2.62 23.87 6.47
C GLY A 4 -1.49 24.71 5.86
N CYS A 5 -0.81 25.48 6.72
CA CYS A 5 0.46 26.11 6.38
C CYS A 5 1.44 25.06 5.85
N CYS A 6 2.20 25.40 4.80
CA CYS A 6 3.24 24.52 4.27
C CYS A 6 4.21 24.14 5.40
N ARG A 7 4.38 22.84 5.62
CA ARG A 7 5.29 22.32 6.64
C ARG A 7 6.74 22.70 6.31
N ARG A 8 7.45 23.24 7.30
CA ARG A 8 8.89 23.51 7.21
C ARG A 8 9.71 22.30 7.61
N ARG A 9 10.89 22.15 6.99
CA ARG A 9 11.84 21.09 7.38
C ARG A 9 12.47 21.38 8.74
N ARG A 10 12.57 20.34 9.56
CA ARG A 10 13.23 20.36 10.87
C ARG A 10 14.75 20.27 10.67
N THR A 11 15.49 21.26 11.16
CA THR A 11 16.93 21.36 10.93
C THR A 11 17.74 20.43 11.83
N GLU A 12 17.16 20.00 12.95
CA GLU A 12 17.74 19.11 13.95
C GLU A 12 17.78 17.63 13.49
N LEU A 13 17.01 17.26 12.46
CA LEU A 13 16.95 15.88 11.93
C LEU A 13 17.89 15.65 10.73
N ARG A 14 18.97 16.44 10.62
CA ARG A 14 19.90 16.38 9.47
C ARG A 14 20.98 15.31 9.58
N SER A 15 21.16 14.67 10.73
CA SER A 15 22.12 13.59 10.93
C SER A 15 21.42 12.24 11.07
N LEU A 16 22.14 11.18 10.71
CA LEU A 16 21.65 9.80 10.88
C LEU A 16 21.34 9.50 12.34
N ASP A 17 22.19 9.95 13.28
CA ASP A 17 21.98 9.75 14.72
C ASP A 17 20.68 10.41 15.21
N ALA A 18 20.38 11.63 14.75
CA ALA A 18 19.14 12.32 15.12
C ALA A 18 17.90 11.58 14.59
N VAL A 19 17.98 11.00 13.38
CA VAL A 19 16.91 10.16 12.83
C VAL A 19 16.75 8.88 13.65
N LEU A 20 17.85 8.20 13.99
CA LEU A 20 17.81 7.00 14.82
C LEU A 20 17.22 7.29 16.21
N ASP A 21 17.59 8.40 16.86
CA ASP A 21 17.06 8.81 18.16
C ASP A 21 15.59 9.20 18.11
N LEU A 22 15.14 9.82 17.01
CA LEU A 22 13.72 10.02 16.75
C LEU A 22 12.99 8.68 16.68
N LEU A 23 13.45 7.76 15.84
CA LEU A 23 12.79 6.46 15.62
C LEU A 23 12.80 5.58 16.88
N ARG A 24 13.86 5.63 17.70
CA ARG A 24 13.92 4.96 19.00
C ARG A 24 12.80 5.44 19.93
N ARG A 25 12.55 6.75 19.99
CA ARG A 25 11.56 7.37 20.88
C ARG A 25 10.12 7.31 20.38
N ALA A 26 9.90 7.37 19.08
CA ALA A 26 8.56 7.38 18.47
C ALA A 26 7.70 6.17 18.90
N ARG A 27 6.43 6.36 19.24
CA ARG A 27 5.50 5.29 19.64
C ARG A 27 4.31 5.14 18.70
N ASN A 28 4.06 6.16 17.89
CA ASN A 28 2.91 6.23 17.01
C ASN A 28 3.36 6.56 15.59
N ILE A 29 4.16 5.65 15.02
CA ILE A 29 4.69 5.80 13.67
C ILE A 29 3.58 5.53 12.65
N VAL A 30 3.30 6.50 11.80
CA VAL A 30 2.50 6.29 10.58
C VAL A 30 3.45 6.01 9.44
N VAL A 31 3.15 4.98 8.64
CA VAL A 31 3.91 4.63 7.44
C VAL A 31 3.03 4.85 6.23
N ILE A 32 3.52 5.52 5.19
CA ILE A 32 2.95 5.48 3.85
C ILE A 32 3.89 4.65 2.99
N CYS A 33 3.41 3.55 2.43
CA CYS A 33 4.23 2.66 1.61
C CYS A 33 3.66 2.48 0.21
N GLY A 34 4.53 2.07 -0.71
CA GLY A 34 4.17 1.77 -2.09
C GLY A 34 5.11 0.74 -2.71
N ALA A 35 5.03 0.59 -4.03
CA ALA A 35 5.57 -0.57 -4.74
C ALA A 35 7.08 -0.77 -4.56
N GLY A 36 7.85 0.29 -4.30
CA GLY A 36 9.27 0.20 -4.00
C GLY A 36 9.61 -0.67 -2.77
N MET A 37 8.64 -0.90 -1.88
CA MET A 37 8.75 -1.84 -0.75
C MET A 37 8.68 -3.32 -1.19
N SER A 38 8.01 -3.60 -2.31
CA SER A 38 7.75 -4.95 -2.84
C SER A 38 8.66 -5.35 -4.00
N VAL A 39 9.49 -4.44 -4.54
CA VAL A 39 10.40 -4.73 -5.67
C VAL A 39 11.33 -5.93 -5.41
N ALA A 40 11.88 -6.03 -4.18
CA ALA A 40 12.74 -7.16 -3.81
C ALA A 40 12.00 -8.51 -3.77
N CYS A 41 10.67 -8.49 -3.72
CA CYS A 41 9.83 -9.68 -3.71
C CYS A 41 9.57 -10.24 -5.12
N GLY A 42 10.13 -9.61 -6.17
CA GLY A 42 9.86 -9.95 -7.57
C GLY A 42 8.57 -9.35 -8.11
N ILE A 43 7.91 -8.46 -7.36
CA ILE A 43 6.75 -7.70 -7.83
C ILE A 43 7.27 -6.41 -8.49
N PRO A 44 7.12 -6.25 -9.82
CA PRO A 44 7.56 -5.03 -10.49
C PRO A 44 6.76 -3.84 -9.96
N ASP A 45 7.43 -2.69 -9.79
CA ASP A 45 6.68 -1.45 -9.58
C ASP A 45 5.98 -1.03 -10.89
N PHE A 46 5.13 -0.01 -10.83
CA PHE A 46 4.40 0.43 -12.03
C PHE A 46 5.28 1.17 -13.04
N ARG A 47 6.24 1.98 -12.58
CA ARG A 47 6.80 3.12 -13.34
C ARG A 47 8.30 3.04 -13.63
N SER A 48 9.05 2.19 -12.94
CA SER A 48 10.49 2.06 -13.16
C SER A 48 10.78 1.40 -14.51
N GLU A 49 12.03 1.49 -14.93
CA GLU A 49 12.55 0.66 -16.01
C GLU A 49 12.33 -0.83 -15.64
N GLY A 50 11.74 -1.61 -16.55
CA GLY A 50 11.32 -3.00 -16.29
C GLY A 50 10.06 -3.14 -15.40
N GLY A 51 9.40 -2.03 -15.07
CA GLY A 51 8.14 -2.01 -14.34
C GLY A 51 6.94 -2.46 -15.18
N LEU A 52 5.75 -2.43 -14.58
CA LEU A 52 4.52 -2.92 -15.19
C LEU A 52 4.21 -2.29 -16.54
N TYR A 53 4.46 -0.99 -16.68
CA TYR A 53 4.20 -0.26 -17.92
C TYR A 53 5.15 -0.66 -19.05
N SER A 54 6.39 -1.05 -18.74
CA SER A 54 7.32 -1.61 -19.72
C SER A 54 6.84 -2.99 -20.20
N LEU A 55 6.38 -3.85 -19.26
CA LEU A 55 5.84 -5.17 -19.60
C LEU A 55 4.59 -5.09 -20.49
N ILE A 56 3.71 -4.13 -20.22
CA ILE A 56 2.51 -3.88 -21.04
C ILE A 56 2.91 -3.49 -22.47
N ALA A 57 3.91 -2.63 -22.64
CA ALA A 57 4.42 -2.24 -23.95
C ALA A 57 5.03 -3.42 -24.72
N GLU A 58 5.79 -4.29 -24.04
CA GLU A 58 6.38 -5.50 -24.64
C GLU A 58 5.34 -6.52 -25.08
N TRP A 59 4.19 -6.59 -24.39
CA TRP A 59 3.10 -7.51 -24.73
C TRP A 59 2.27 -7.07 -25.95
N GLY A 60 2.56 -5.90 -26.53
CA GLY A 60 1.89 -5.41 -27.74
C GLY A 60 0.42 -5.10 -27.55
N LEU A 61 -0.01 -4.81 -26.31
CA LEU A 61 -1.37 -4.33 -26.07
C LEU A 61 -1.49 -2.89 -26.60
N GLU A 62 -2.29 -2.69 -27.64
CA GLU A 62 -2.67 -1.36 -28.11
C GLU A 62 -3.54 -0.67 -27.06
N LEU A 63 -2.91 0.14 -26.21
CA LEU A 63 -3.55 0.97 -25.20
C LEU A 63 -3.31 2.45 -25.50
N PRO A 64 -4.25 3.35 -25.17
CA PRO A 64 -4.04 4.79 -25.27
C PRO A 64 -2.85 5.28 -24.42
N SER A 65 -2.69 4.68 -23.24
CA SER A 65 -1.52 4.80 -22.38
C SER A 65 -1.42 3.58 -21.45
N PRO A 66 -0.26 3.32 -20.81
CA PRO A 66 -0.15 2.24 -19.82
C PRO A 66 -1.11 2.39 -18.63
N GLU A 67 -1.43 3.62 -18.22
CA GLU A 67 -2.39 3.91 -17.16
C GLU A 67 -3.82 3.51 -17.51
N ALA A 68 -4.19 3.49 -18.80
CA ALA A 68 -5.56 3.19 -19.25
C ALA A 68 -6.04 1.82 -18.75
N LEU A 69 -5.11 0.85 -18.57
CA LEU A 69 -5.43 -0.47 -18.05
C LEU A 69 -6.04 -0.45 -16.63
N PHE A 70 -5.71 0.60 -15.87
CA PHE A 70 -6.18 0.85 -14.51
C PHE A 70 -7.12 2.05 -14.45
N ASP A 71 -7.69 2.49 -15.56
CA ASP A 71 -8.72 3.52 -15.61
C ASP A 71 -10.12 2.87 -15.55
N VAL A 72 -11.00 3.42 -14.71
CA VAL A 72 -12.31 2.81 -14.47
C VAL A 72 -13.26 2.93 -15.66
N GLU A 73 -13.16 4.02 -16.43
CA GLU A 73 -14.01 4.22 -17.60
C GLU A 73 -13.55 3.28 -18.72
N TYR A 74 -12.23 3.19 -18.94
CA TYR A 74 -11.67 2.22 -19.88
C TYR A 74 -11.98 0.78 -19.51
N PHE A 75 -11.96 0.43 -18.21
CA PHE A 75 -12.37 -0.90 -17.75
C PHE A 75 -13.84 -1.20 -18.00
N ASP A 76 -14.72 -0.22 -17.77
CA ASP A 76 -16.16 -0.40 -17.98
C ASP A 76 -16.49 -0.56 -19.49
N GLU A 77 -15.65 -0.04 -20.39
CA GLU A 77 -15.74 -0.23 -21.85
C GLU A 77 -15.07 -1.54 -22.34
N GLU A 78 -13.83 -1.81 -21.90
CA GLU A 78 -12.95 -2.86 -22.44
C GLU A 78 -12.35 -3.73 -21.31
N PRO A 79 -13.16 -4.41 -20.47
CA PRO A 79 -12.66 -5.17 -19.32
C PRO A 79 -11.74 -6.32 -19.72
N GLY A 80 -11.88 -6.84 -20.95
CA GLY A 80 -11.02 -7.88 -21.51
C GLY A 80 -9.54 -7.48 -21.55
N ARG A 81 -9.22 -6.19 -21.74
CA ARG A 81 -7.84 -5.70 -21.75
C ARG A 81 -7.17 -5.84 -20.39
N PHE A 82 -7.89 -5.47 -19.33
CA PHE A 82 -7.43 -5.71 -17.96
C PHE A 82 -7.25 -7.20 -17.69
N TYR A 83 -8.23 -8.04 -18.04
CA TYR A 83 -8.15 -9.48 -17.75
C TYR A 83 -7.13 -10.25 -18.59
N ALA A 84 -6.76 -9.76 -19.77
CA ALA A 84 -5.61 -10.26 -20.53
C ALA A 84 -4.30 -10.10 -19.75
N PHE A 85 -4.23 -9.07 -18.91
CA PHE A 85 -3.09 -8.75 -18.07
C PHE A 85 -3.21 -9.26 -16.63
N ALA A 86 -4.42 -9.38 -16.09
CA ALA A 86 -4.70 -9.58 -14.67
C ALA A 86 -4.00 -10.81 -14.07
N LYS A 87 -3.77 -11.88 -14.84
CA LYS A 87 -3.00 -13.04 -14.38
C LYS A 87 -1.62 -12.68 -13.81
N ALA A 88 -0.97 -11.64 -14.34
CA ALA A 88 0.32 -11.16 -13.86
C ALA A 88 0.24 -10.46 -12.49
N LEU A 89 -0.95 -10.03 -12.09
CA LEU A 89 -1.22 -9.41 -10.79
C LEU A 89 -1.50 -10.41 -9.68
N PHE A 90 -1.71 -11.69 -10.01
CA PHE A 90 -1.94 -12.76 -9.03
C PHE A 90 -0.66 -13.58 -8.89
N PRO A 91 0.33 -13.08 -8.14
CA PRO A 91 1.51 -13.87 -7.89
C PRO A 91 1.13 -15.14 -7.09
N GLY A 92 1.91 -16.20 -7.25
CA GLY A 92 1.88 -17.32 -6.32
C GLY A 92 2.39 -16.90 -4.94
N SER A 93 2.81 -17.87 -4.13
CA SER A 93 3.42 -17.58 -2.83
C SER A 93 4.67 -16.73 -2.97
N ILE A 94 4.57 -15.46 -2.59
CA ILE A 94 5.68 -14.51 -2.54
C ILE A 94 6.02 -14.25 -1.09
N ARG A 95 7.33 -14.32 -0.77
CA ARG A 95 7.83 -13.91 0.53
C ARG A 95 7.80 -12.38 0.64
N PRO A 96 7.22 -11.81 1.71
CA PRO A 96 7.31 -10.37 1.97
C PRO A 96 8.76 -9.90 2.11
N SER A 97 9.02 -8.64 1.80
CA SER A 97 10.37 -8.06 1.91
C SER A 97 10.81 -7.86 3.36
N ARG A 98 12.12 -7.65 3.58
CA ARG A 98 12.66 -7.31 4.92
C ARG A 98 11.96 -6.08 5.49
N MET A 99 11.63 -5.10 4.65
CA MET A 99 10.88 -3.92 5.07
C MET A 99 9.47 -4.25 5.58
N HIS A 100 8.73 -5.18 4.97
CA HIS A 100 7.43 -5.61 5.51
C HIS A 100 7.58 -6.21 6.92
N PHE A 101 8.59 -7.06 7.11
CA PHE A 101 8.87 -7.66 8.42
C PHE A 101 9.38 -6.64 9.45
N LEU A 102 10.10 -5.59 9.04
CA LEU A 102 10.42 -4.47 9.92
C LEU A 102 9.15 -3.76 10.41
N LEU A 103 8.18 -3.52 9.53
CA LEU A 103 6.91 -2.90 9.94
C LEU A 103 6.15 -3.80 10.94
N ALA A 104 6.13 -5.11 10.71
CA ALA A 104 5.53 -6.07 11.64
C ALA A 104 6.28 -6.12 12.99
N ALA A 105 7.61 -6.03 12.99
CA ALA A 105 8.41 -5.91 14.21
C ALA A 105 8.11 -4.60 14.97
N LEU A 106 7.95 -3.47 14.26
CA LEU A 106 7.52 -2.21 14.86
C LEU A 106 6.12 -2.31 15.46
N GLU A 107 5.19 -3.02 14.82
CA GLU A 107 3.86 -3.30 15.35
C GLU A 107 3.94 -4.14 16.63
N LYS A 108 4.70 -5.24 16.63
CA LYS A 108 4.93 -6.11 17.78
C LYS A 108 5.50 -5.35 18.99
N ARG A 109 6.36 -4.36 18.74
CA ARG A 109 6.91 -3.45 19.75
C ARG A 109 6.03 -2.26 20.09
N ARG A 110 4.80 -2.21 19.58
CA ARG A 110 3.80 -1.13 19.81
C ARG A 110 4.34 0.26 19.42
N LYS A 111 5.10 0.33 18.33
CA LYS A 111 5.63 1.56 17.76
C LYS A 111 4.90 1.98 16.49
N LEU A 112 4.30 1.03 15.77
CA LEU A 112 3.51 1.31 14.58
C LEU A 112 2.09 1.72 14.95
N LEU A 113 1.70 2.95 14.60
CA LEU A 113 0.31 3.39 14.69
C LEU A 113 -0.52 2.81 13.54
N ARG A 114 -0.04 2.99 12.29
CA ARG A 114 -0.70 2.51 11.08
C ARG A 114 0.23 2.49 9.87
N ALA A 115 0.11 1.48 9.02
CA ALA A 115 0.64 1.50 7.65
C ALA A 115 -0.47 1.79 6.63
N TYR A 116 -0.29 2.80 5.79
CA TYR A 116 -1.14 3.14 4.66
C TYR A 116 -0.44 2.66 3.40
N THR A 117 -0.87 1.52 2.87
CA THR A 117 -0.23 0.90 1.70
C THR A 117 -0.95 1.26 0.42
N GLN A 118 -0.18 1.67 -0.58
CA GLN A 118 -0.64 1.83 -1.96
C GLN A 118 -0.60 0.50 -2.73
N ASN A 119 0.01 -0.53 -2.16
CA ASN A 119 0.14 -1.83 -2.78
C ASN A 119 -1.18 -2.59 -2.71
N ILE A 120 -1.35 -3.51 -3.65
CA ILE A 120 -2.50 -4.40 -3.77
C ILE A 120 -2.11 -5.87 -3.62
N ASP A 121 -0.82 -6.13 -3.37
CA ASP A 121 -0.20 -7.45 -3.33
C ASP A 121 -0.53 -8.25 -2.05
N GLY A 122 -0.92 -7.57 -0.97
CA GLY A 122 -1.32 -8.18 0.30
C GLY A 122 -0.15 -8.66 1.14
N LEU A 123 1.09 -8.30 0.79
CA LEU A 123 2.29 -8.76 1.50
C LEU A 123 2.38 -8.24 2.94
N GLU A 124 1.69 -7.14 3.26
CA GLU A 124 1.55 -6.66 4.63
C GLU A 124 0.90 -7.72 5.54
N ALA A 125 -0.23 -8.30 5.10
CA ALA A 125 -0.93 -9.33 5.85
C ALA A 125 -0.08 -10.60 5.98
N VAL A 126 0.58 -11.00 4.90
CA VAL A 126 1.46 -12.18 4.86
C VAL A 126 2.66 -12.00 5.80
N ALA A 127 3.17 -10.78 5.97
CA ALA A 127 4.22 -10.47 6.95
C ALA A 127 3.72 -10.47 8.42
N GLY A 128 2.44 -10.71 8.66
CA GLY A 128 1.81 -10.67 9.98
C GLY A 128 1.42 -9.27 10.45
N LEU A 129 1.42 -8.27 9.56
CA LEU A 129 0.99 -6.92 9.88
C LEU A 129 -0.53 -6.87 10.01
N THR A 130 -1.06 -6.30 11.08
CA THR A 130 -2.51 -6.15 11.27
C THR A 130 -2.95 -4.69 11.29
N ARG A 131 -2.02 -3.77 11.59
CA ARG A 131 -2.30 -2.33 11.63
C ARG A 131 -2.04 -1.65 10.29
N TYR A 132 -2.65 -2.16 9.22
CA TYR A 132 -2.55 -1.54 7.89
C TYR A 132 -3.91 -1.15 7.28
N VAL A 133 -3.86 -0.27 6.28
CA VAL A 133 -5.00 0.13 5.43
C VAL A 133 -4.56 0.02 3.98
N SER A 134 -5.26 -0.80 3.20
CA SER A 134 -5.09 -0.86 1.75
C SER A 134 -5.74 0.34 1.08
N CYS A 135 -4.94 1.38 0.81
CA CYS A 135 -5.40 2.64 0.24
C CYS A 135 -5.91 2.47 -1.18
N HIS A 136 -5.33 1.56 -1.97
CA HIS A 136 -5.76 1.23 -3.32
C HIS A 136 -6.53 -0.09 -3.40
N GLY A 137 -7.13 -0.52 -2.29
CA GLY A 137 -7.86 -1.78 -2.24
C GLY A 137 -6.95 -3.01 -2.29
N SER A 138 -7.52 -4.18 -2.56
CA SER A 138 -6.78 -5.45 -2.58
C SER A 138 -7.39 -6.43 -3.58
N LEU A 139 -6.64 -7.50 -3.87
CA LEU A 139 -7.10 -8.59 -4.73
C LEU A 139 -7.93 -9.65 -3.99
N GLU A 140 -8.20 -9.47 -2.68
CA GLU A 140 -8.88 -10.46 -1.82
C GLU A 140 -10.35 -10.67 -2.20
N THR A 141 -11.01 -9.65 -2.73
CA THR A 141 -12.42 -9.68 -3.10
C THR A 141 -12.66 -9.03 -4.45
N ALA A 142 -13.79 -9.36 -5.05
CA ALA A 142 -14.26 -8.76 -6.29
C ALA A 142 -15.73 -8.37 -6.19
N SER A 143 -16.09 -7.25 -6.80
CA SER A 143 -17.43 -6.70 -6.80
C SER A 143 -17.99 -6.57 -8.22
N CYS A 144 -19.28 -6.85 -8.37
CA CYS A 144 -20.02 -6.64 -9.60
C CYS A 144 -20.10 -5.14 -9.93
N ARG A 145 -19.74 -4.79 -11.16
CA ARG A 145 -19.79 -3.41 -11.68
C ARG A 145 -21.20 -2.90 -11.89
N SER A 146 -22.19 -3.78 -12.04
CA SER A 146 -23.59 -3.37 -12.17
C SER A 146 -24.04 -2.58 -10.95
N ARG A 147 -24.47 -1.34 -11.17
CA ARG A 147 -24.93 -0.42 -10.11
C ARG A 147 -26.13 -0.96 -9.33
N ARG A 148 -26.94 -1.84 -9.93
CA ARG A 148 -28.14 -2.45 -9.33
C ARG A 148 -27.86 -3.75 -8.56
N CYS A 149 -26.72 -4.41 -8.82
CA CYS A 149 -26.43 -5.72 -8.24
C CYS A 149 -25.56 -5.61 -6.99
N LYS A 150 -24.41 -4.93 -7.10
CA LYS A 150 -23.41 -4.78 -6.01
C LYS A 150 -23.00 -6.10 -5.33
N HIS A 151 -23.16 -7.24 -6.02
CA HIS A 151 -22.70 -8.52 -5.52
C HIS A 151 -21.19 -8.48 -5.29
N LYS A 152 -20.74 -9.02 -4.16
CA LYS A 152 -19.34 -9.13 -3.76
C LYS A 152 -19.01 -10.59 -3.47
N CYS A 153 -17.83 -11.03 -3.89
CA CYS A 153 -17.33 -12.39 -3.73
C CYS A 153 -15.82 -12.37 -3.40
N GLY A 154 -15.29 -13.48 -2.91
CA GLY A 154 -13.85 -13.63 -2.68
C GLY A 154 -13.09 -13.90 -3.97
N ALA A 155 -11.77 -13.64 -3.96
CA ALA A 155 -10.87 -13.83 -5.11
C ALA A 155 -10.98 -15.21 -5.75
N ALA A 156 -11.16 -16.25 -4.93
CA ALA A 156 -11.32 -17.63 -5.38
C ALA A 156 -12.47 -17.81 -6.39
N ALA A 157 -13.53 -17.00 -6.31
CA ALA A 157 -14.68 -17.08 -7.22
C ALA A 157 -14.37 -16.60 -8.64
N ILE A 158 -13.38 -15.71 -8.81
CA ILE A 158 -12.97 -15.18 -10.12
C ILE A 158 -11.62 -15.74 -10.60
N TYR A 159 -10.91 -16.47 -9.75
CA TYR A 159 -9.55 -16.96 -10.01
C TYR A 159 -9.45 -17.77 -11.31
N GLY A 160 -10.38 -18.70 -11.54
CA GLY A 160 -10.37 -19.54 -12.75
C GLY A 160 -10.54 -18.74 -14.05
N ASP A 161 -11.31 -17.65 -14.01
CA ASP A 161 -11.48 -16.77 -15.16
C ASP A 161 -10.25 -15.87 -15.35
N VAL A 162 -9.72 -15.28 -14.27
CA VAL A 162 -8.49 -14.49 -14.30
C VAL A 162 -7.33 -15.29 -14.89
N MET A 163 -7.11 -16.52 -14.42
CA MET A 163 -6.01 -17.37 -14.89
C MET A 163 -6.16 -17.80 -16.34
N ALA A 164 -7.40 -17.88 -16.81
CA ALA A 164 -7.71 -18.15 -18.21
C ALA A 164 -7.83 -16.88 -19.08
N ALA A 165 -7.48 -15.70 -18.55
CA ALA A 165 -7.64 -14.40 -19.20
C ALA A 165 -9.07 -14.13 -19.72
N ARG A 166 -10.08 -14.62 -18.99
CA ARG A 166 -11.51 -14.38 -19.26
C ARG A 166 -12.06 -13.33 -18.33
N VAL A 167 -13.06 -12.59 -18.83
CA VAL A 167 -13.81 -11.60 -18.04
C VAL A 167 -14.82 -12.33 -17.14
N PRO A 168 -14.65 -12.32 -15.80
CA PRO A 168 -15.56 -13.01 -14.90
C PRO A 168 -16.93 -12.31 -14.87
N GLN A 169 -17.99 -13.09 -15.11
CA GLN A 169 -19.36 -12.59 -15.13
C GLN A 169 -19.99 -12.66 -13.74
N CYS A 170 -20.91 -11.76 -13.43
CA CYS A 170 -21.65 -11.81 -12.17
C CYS A 170 -22.56 -13.06 -12.14
N PRO A 171 -22.51 -13.88 -11.07
CA PRO A 171 -23.33 -15.09 -10.98
C PRO A 171 -24.80 -14.81 -10.63
N ARG A 172 -25.19 -13.55 -10.40
CA ARG A 172 -26.57 -13.22 -10.02
C ARG A 172 -27.51 -13.33 -11.22
N PRO A 173 -28.63 -14.07 -11.11
CA PRO A 173 -29.59 -14.19 -12.20
C PRO A 173 -30.09 -12.83 -12.70
N GLY A 174 -30.13 -12.65 -14.02
CA GLY A 174 -30.56 -11.40 -14.65
C GLY A 174 -29.56 -10.24 -14.52
N CYS A 175 -28.33 -10.49 -14.04
CA CYS A 175 -27.26 -9.52 -14.04
C CYS A 175 -26.26 -9.81 -15.17
N ASP A 176 -26.02 -8.80 -15.99
CA ASP A 176 -25.05 -8.75 -17.10
C ASP A 176 -23.74 -8.08 -16.70
N GLY A 177 -23.56 -7.77 -15.42
CA GLY A 177 -22.39 -7.06 -14.93
C GLY A 177 -21.17 -7.97 -14.83
N VAL A 178 -19.99 -7.42 -15.10
CA VAL A 178 -18.72 -8.10 -14.85
C VAL A 178 -18.30 -7.95 -13.39
N LEU A 179 -17.55 -8.91 -12.87
CA LEU A 179 -16.86 -8.77 -11.59
C LEU A 179 -15.55 -8.02 -11.84
N LYS A 180 -15.16 -7.12 -10.94
CA LYS A 180 -13.86 -6.45 -10.92
C LYS A 180 -13.22 -6.70 -9.56
N PRO A 181 -11.92 -7.03 -9.46
CA PRO A 181 -11.22 -7.04 -8.18
C PRO A 181 -11.38 -5.69 -7.49
N ASP A 182 -11.49 -5.71 -6.15
CA ASP A 182 -11.68 -4.53 -5.31
C ASP A 182 -10.40 -3.71 -5.12
N ILE A 183 -9.59 -3.62 -6.18
CA ILE A 183 -8.50 -2.66 -6.35
C ILE A 183 -9.07 -1.34 -6.86
N VAL A 184 -8.46 -0.23 -6.51
CA VAL A 184 -8.95 1.11 -6.88
C VAL A 184 -8.32 1.53 -8.19
N PHE A 185 -9.15 1.78 -9.19
CA PHE A 185 -8.72 2.31 -10.49
C PHE A 185 -8.65 3.84 -10.47
N PHE A 186 -7.92 4.42 -11.41
CA PHE A 186 -8.01 5.85 -11.72
C PHE A 186 -9.47 6.20 -12.03
N GLY A 187 -9.92 7.34 -11.50
CA GLY A 187 -11.34 7.75 -11.54
C GLY A 187 -12.20 7.18 -10.41
N GLU A 188 -11.75 6.16 -9.66
CA GLU A 188 -12.48 5.65 -8.50
C GLU A 188 -12.11 6.41 -7.20
N PRO A 189 -13.07 6.61 -6.28
CA PRO A 189 -12.77 7.17 -4.98
C PRO A 189 -11.98 6.17 -4.12
N LEU A 190 -11.04 6.67 -3.32
CA LEU A 190 -10.36 5.82 -2.33
C LEU A 190 -11.36 5.24 -1.30
N PRO A 191 -11.04 4.10 -0.66
CA PRO A 191 -11.90 3.49 0.33
C PRO A 191 -12.20 4.43 1.49
N LYS A 192 -13.48 4.55 1.88
CA LYS A 192 -13.90 5.37 3.03
C LYS A 192 -13.17 5.02 4.33
N ALA A 193 -12.76 3.75 4.47
CA ALA A 193 -11.96 3.27 5.59
C ALA A 193 -10.66 4.05 5.77
N MET A 194 -10.01 4.46 4.67
CA MET A 194 -8.80 5.27 4.71
C MET A 194 -9.05 6.63 5.36
N GLY A 195 -10.10 7.35 4.94
CA GLY A 195 -10.42 8.67 5.52
C GLY A 195 -10.76 8.59 7.01
N ARG A 196 -11.49 7.55 7.43
CA ARG A 196 -11.79 7.30 8.84
C ARG A 196 -10.54 6.99 9.66
N ALA A 197 -9.69 6.07 9.18
CA ALA A 197 -8.44 5.72 9.84
C ALA A 197 -7.52 6.94 9.96
N LEU A 198 -7.36 7.69 8.87
CA LEU A 198 -6.51 8.87 8.84
C LEU A 198 -6.97 9.94 9.83
N THR A 199 -8.28 10.16 9.93
CA THR A 199 -8.87 11.07 10.91
C THR A 199 -8.59 10.61 12.34
N ALA A 200 -8.74 9.30 12.62
CA ALA A 200 -8.50 8.73 13.95
C ALA A 200 -7.01 8.70 14.36
N ASP A 201 -6.11 8.70 13.39
CA ASP A 201 -4.66 8.63 13.59
C ASP A 201 -4.00 10.03 13.64
N ARG A 202 -4.65 11.06 13.09
CA ARG A 202 -4.14 12.42 12.88
C ARG A 202 -3.41 13.04 14.07
N ASP A 203 -4.04 12.98 15.25
CA ASP A 203 -3.55 13.69 16.44
C ASP A 203 -2.73 12.76 17.37
N LYS A 204 -2.54 11.51 16.95
CA LYS A 204 -1.76 10.50 17.69
C LYS A 204 -0.38 10.30 17.09
N VAL A 205 -0.23 10.53 15.79
CA VAL A 205 1.04 10.31 15.08
C VAL A 205 2.16 11.18 15.65
N ASP A 206 3.32 10.57 15.85
CA ASP A 206 4.52 11.27 16.32
C ASP A 206 5.71 11.16 15.35
N CYS A 207 5.56 10.37 14.28
CA CYS A 207 6.51 10.27 13.18
C CYS A 207 5.83 9.73 11.91
N LEU A 208 6.12 10.33 10.76
CA LEU A 208 5.74 9.81 9.45
C LEU A 208 6.96 9.20 8.76
N LEU A 209 6.84 7.93 8.36
CA LEU A 209 7.75 7.27 7.43
C LEU A 209 7.10 7.16 6.05
N VAL A 210 7.81 7.55 5.00
CA VAL A 210 7.40 7.34 3.61
C VAL A 210 8.36 6.36 2.95
N VAL A 211 7.86 5.18 2.56
CA VAL A 211 8.70 4.06 2.16
C VAL A 211 8.36 3.60 0.74
N GLY A 212 9.35 3.57 -0.16
CA GLY A 212 9.21 2.94 -1.47
C GLY A 212 8.10 3.54 -2.35
N THR A 213 7.86 4.85 -2.28
CA THR A 213 6.85 5.51 -3.09
C THR A 213 7.34 6.87 -3.59
N SER A 214 6.95 7.22 -4.82
CA SER A 214 7.21 8.54 -5.41
C SER A 214 6.29 9.63 -4.87
N LEU A 215 5.20 9.26 -4.17
CA LEU A 215 4.12 10.16 -3.76
C LEU A 215 3.51 10.98 -4.91
N ALA A 216 3.61 10.50 -6.14
CA ALA A 216 3.13 11.22 -7.32
C ALA A 216 1.58 11.21 -7.44
N VAL A 217 0.91 10.26 -6.80
CA VAL A 217 -0.53 10.01 -6.99
C VAL A 217 -1.32 10.54 -5.80
N ALA A 218 -2.36 11.32 -6.09
CA ALA A 218 -3.39 11.67 -5.11
C ALA A 218 -4.45 10.56 -5.08
N PRO A 219 -5.20 10.37 -3.97
CA PRO A 219 -5.18 11.16 -2.73
C PRO A 219 -4.09 10.82 -1.70
N ILE A 220 -3.34 9.73 -1.83
CA ILE A 220 -2.40 9.31 -0.78
C ILE A 220 -1.31 10.36 -0.50
N SER A 221 -0.85 11.08 -1.53
CA SER A 221 0.09 12.20 -1.39
C SER A 221 -0.44 13.38 -0.57
N THR A 222 -1.77 13.47 -0.37
CA THR A 222 -2.41 14.51 0.43
C THR A 222 -2.34 14.26 1.93
N VAL A 223 -2.05 13.02 2.36
CA VAL A 223 -1.88 12.67 3.79
C VAL A 223 -0.85 13.58 4.45
N ILE A 224 0.20 13.96 3.73
CA ILE A 224 1.27 14.84 4.21
C ILE A 224 0.74 16.20 4.67
N GLY A 225 -0.23 16.77 3.94
CA GLY A 225 -0.87 18.04 4.30
C GLY A 225 -1.97 17.87 5.35
N PHE A 226 -2.40 16.63 5.62
CA PHE A 226 -3.39 16.33 6.64
C PHE A 226 -2.76 16.17 8.02
N LEU A 227 -1.52 15.69 8.13
CA LEU A 227 -0.87 15.54 9.43
C LEU A 227 -0.47 16.91 10.05
N PRO A 228 -0.39 17.01 11.39
CA PRO A 228 0.15 18.20 12.06
C PRO A 228 1.55 18.57 11.55
N ALA A 229 1.82 19.86 11.41
CA ALA A 229 3.05 20.36 10.76
C ALA A 229 4.34 20.05 11.53
N ASP A 230 4.24 19.83 12.84
CA ASP A 230 5.35 19.50 13.75
C ASP A 230 5.77 18.03 13.70
N VAL A 231 4.92 17.15 13.13
CA VAL A 231 5.23 15.73 12.93
C VAL A 231 6.47 15.62 12.06
N PRO A 232 7.54 14.93 12.52
CA PRO A 232 8.72 14.69 11.73
C PRO A 232 8.45 13.70 10.59
N GLN A 233 9.04 13.95 9.42
CA GLN A 233 8.79 13.20 8.20
C GLN A 233 10.10 12.69 7.61
N ILE A 234 10.24 11.37 7.51
CA ILE A 234 11.43 10.70 6.98
C ILE A 234 11.03 9.89 5.75
N ALA A 235 11.83 9.94 4.69
CA ALA A 235 11.64 9.06 3.53
C ALA A 235 12.69 7.94 3.50
N ILE A 236 12.28 6.76 3.01
CA ILE A 236 13.13 5.62 2.69
C ILE A 236 12.86 5.25 1.24
N ASN A 237 13.81 5.50 0.35
CA ASN A 237 13.61 5.27 -1.07
C ASN A 237 14.93 5.10 -1.83
N LYS A 238 14.92 4.43 -2.97
CA LYS A 238 16.13 4.28 -3.82
C LYS A 238 16.65 5.62 -4.34
N VAL A 239 15.75 6.53 -4.67
CA VAL A 239 16.06 7.86 -5.21
C VAL A 239 15.43 8.95 -4.36
N PRO A 240 15.99 10.18 -4.35
CA PRO A 240 15.39 11.29 -3.63
C PRO A 240 13.94 11.54 -4.06
N VAL A 241 13.06 11.64 -3.08
CA VAL A 241 11.64 11.96 -3.28
C VAL A 241 11.29 13.27 -2.61
N ARG A 242 10.25 13.94 -3.11
CA ARG A 242 9.75 15.18 -2.52
C ARG A 242 8.24 15.11 -2.36
N PRO A 243 7.71 15.50 -1.19
CA PRO A 243 6.29 15.71 -1.05
C PRO A 243 5.82 16.84 -1.97
N PRO A 244 4.52 16.91 -2.30
CA PRO A 244 3.99 18.04 -3.04
C PRO A 244 4.29 19.36 -2.32
N ARG A 245 4.88 20.34 -3.05
CA ARG A 245 5.32 21.63 -2.49
C ARG A 245 4.22 22.43 -1.79
N LYS A 246 2.96 22.16 -2.15
CA LYS A 246 1.77 22.72 -1.50
C LYS A 246 1.71 22.38 -0.01
N TRP A 247 2.21 21.20 0.39
CA TRP A 247 2.05 20.65 1.72
C TRP A 247 3.33 20.70 2.56
N SER A 248 4.51 20.64 1.92
CA SER A 248 5.78 20.58 2.63
C SER A 248 6.96 21.09 1.80
N GLU A 249 7.94 21.71 2.46
CA GLU A 249 9.24 22.09 1.91
C GLU A 249 10.15 20.88 1.62
N GLY A 250 9.81 19.70 2.15
CA GLY A 250 10.54 18.45 1.97
C GLY A 250 10.51 17.55 3.21
N PHE A 251 11.06 16.35 3.06
CA PHE A 251 11.36 15.47 4.19
C PHE A 251 12.49 16.04 5.05
N ASP A 252 12.45 15.74 6.35
CA ASP A 252 13.50 16.17 7.28
C ASP A 252 14.79 15.38 7.04
N ALA A 253 14.67 14.08 6.74
CA ALA A 253 15.75 13.24 6.26
C ALA A 253 15.25 12.23 5.23
N GLN A 254 16.18 11.72 4.42
CA GLN A 254 15.91 10.61 3.49
C GLN A 254 17.01 9.57 3.63
N LEU A 255 16.61 8.32 3.90
CA LEU A 255 17.50 7.16 3.89
C LEU A 255 17.47 6.57 2.48
N LEU A 256 18.53 6.82 1.71
CA LEU A 256 18.60 6.42 0.31
C LEU A 256 19.24 5.03 0.19
N GLY A 257 18.57 4.13 -0.51
CA GLY A 257 19.05 2.76 -0.71
C GLY A 257 17.94 1.78 -1.06
N ASN A 258 18.28 0.50 -1.15
CA ASN A 258 17.28 -0.57 -1.22
C ASN A 258 16.47 -0.57 0.09
N ALA A 259 15.15 -0.74 0.00
CA ALA A 259 14.28 -0.77 1.17
C ALA A 259 14.68 -1.88 2.16
N ASP A 260 15.14 -3.03 1.66
CA ASP A 260 15.54 -4.15 2.51
C ASP A 260 16.85 -3.90 3.25
N ASP A 261 17.86 -3.34 2.58
CA ASP A 261 19.12 -2.95 3.23
C ASP A 261 18.88 -1.91 4.32
N VAL A 262 17.98 -0.94 4.05
CA VAL A 262 17.59 0.06 5.05
C VAL A 262 16.78 -0.59 6.18
N ALA A 263 15.95 -1.59 5.88
CA ALA A 263 15.20 -2.33 6.90
C ALA A 263 16.15 -3.01 7.89
N ASP A 264 17.13 -3.75 7.39
CA ASP A 264 18.12 -4.46 8.21
C ASP A 264 19.04 -3.50 8.96
N PHE A 265 19.39 -2.36 8.34
CA PHE A 265 20.11 -1.29 9.01
C PHE A 265 19.30 -0.74 10.19
N LEU A 266 18.04 -0.36 9.98
CA LEU A 266 17.18 0.17 11.04
C LEU A 266 16.91 -0.88 12.12
N ALA A 267 16.67 -2.14 11.74
CA ALA A 267 16.41 -3.21 12.68
C ALA A 267 17.56 -3.36 13.68
N ARG A 268 18.81 -3.38 13.20
CA ARG A 268 20.00 -3.42 14.07
C ARG A 268 20.10 -2.21 14.99
N HIS A 269 19.92 -1.00 14.48
CA HIS A 269 20.13 0.23 15.27
C HIS A 269 18.97 0.58 16.21
N LEU A 270 17.80 -0.01 16.00
CA LEU A 270 16.60 0.15 16.82
C LEU A 270 16.37 -1.03 17.79
N GLY A 271 17.23 -2.05 17.77
CA GLY A 271 17.08 -3.24 18.63
C GLY A 271 15.91 -4.13 18.23
N LEU A 272 15.63 -4.22 16.93
CA LEU A 272 14.55 -5.01 16.32
C LEU A 272 15.06 -6.18 15.46
N ALA A 273 16.38 -6.39 15.38
CA ALA A 273 16.98 -7.44 14.55
C ALA A 273 16.39 -8.83 14.86
N ASP A 274 16.37 -9.23 16.14
CA ASP A 274 15.83 -10.53 16.54
C ASP A 274 14.33 -10.68 16.22
N ASP A 275 13.55 -9.60 16.36
CA ASP A 275 12.13 -9.62 16.01
C ASP A 275 11.92 -9.78 14.49
N LEU A 276 12.74 -9.10 13.69
CA LEU A 276 12.69 -9.17 12.23
C LEU A 276 13.12 -10.55 11.73
N GLU A 277 14.18 -11.14 12.28
CA GLU A 277 14.63 -12.49 11.89
C GLU A 277 13.65 -13.56 12.35
N ALA A 278 13.11 -13.46 13.56
CA ALA A 278 12.07 -14.38 14.01
C ALA A 278 10.84 -14.40 13.08
N LEU A 279 10.43 -13.23 12.56
CA LEU A 279 9.35 -13.14 11.58
C LEU A 279 9.75 -13.66 10.19
N TRP A 280 11.00 -13.45 9.78
CA TRP A 280 11.54 -13.98 8.52
C TRP A 280 11.54 -15.50 8.46
N ASP A 281 12.05 -16.10 9.54
CA ASP A 281 12.28 -17.54 9.63
C ASP A 281 10.96 -18.27 9.85
N ALA A 282 9.99 -17.62 10.49
CA ALA A 282 8.64 -18.12 10.64
C ALA A 282 7.79 -18.03 9.36
N TYR A 283 8.25 -17.36 8.30
CA TYR A 283 7.50 -17.29 7.05
C TYR A 283 7.38 -18.66 6.40
N ASP A 284 6.14 -19.11 6.25
CA ASP A 284 5.78 -20.31 5.51
C ASP A 284 5.37 -19.93 4.07
N PRO A 285 6.08 -20.41 3.03
CA PRO A 285 5.72 -20.18 1.64
C PRO A 285 4.48 -20.96 1.20
N THR A 286 3.94 -21.85 2.03
CA THR A 286 2.68 -22.52 1.73
C THR A 286 1.59 -21.46 1.59
N PRO A 287 0.87 -21.37 0.44
CA PRO A 287 -0.13 -20.34 0.27
C PRO A 287 -1.17 -20.50 1.38
N ALA A 288 -1.26 -19.49 2.26
CA ALA A 288 -2.33 -19.44 3.24
C ALA A 288 -3.65 -19.58 2.46
N PRO A 289 -4.56 -20.49 2.86
CA PRO A 289 -5.85 -20.61 2.18
C PRO A 289 -6.50 -19.24 2.18
N VAL A 290 -6.75 -18.66 0.98
CA VAL A 290 -7.27 -17.30 0.73
C VAL A 290 -7.95 -16.75 1.98
N VAL A 291 -7.18 -16.04 2.81
CA VAL A 291 -7.54 -15.83 4.22
C VAL A 291 -8.74 -14.90 4.26
N ALA A 292 -9.78 -15.34 4.95
CA ALA A 292 -10.96 -14.52 5.22
C ALA A 292 -10.54 -13.17 5.83
N PRO A 293 -11.24 -12.07 5.51
CA PRO A 293 -10.86 -10.74 5.97
C PRO A 293 -10.69 -10.71 7.50
N PRO A 294 -9.77 -9.90 8.03
CA PRO A 294 -9.68 -9.70 9.48
C PRO A 294 -11.06 -9.29 10.00
N PRO A 295 -11.48 -9.78 11.19
CA PRO A 295 -12.74 -9.36 11.77
C PRO A 295 -12.74 -7.84 11.82
N ALA A 296 -13.86 -7.23 11.41
CA ALA A 296 -14.06 -5.80 11.59
C ALA A 296 -13.81 -5.53 13.07
N GLY A 297 -12.67 -4.91 13.39
CA GLY A 297 -12.31 -4.61 14.77
C GLY A 297 -13.47 -3.85 15.37
N ASP A 298 -14.02 -4.39 16.46
CA ASP A 298 -15.16 -3.84 17.15
C ASP A 298 -14.90 -2.34 17.34
N ALA A 299 -15.64 -1.54 16.56
CA ALA A 299 -15.84 -0.16 16.89
C ALA A 299 -16.58 -0.22 18.22
N ALA A 300 -15.82 -0.03 19.30
CA ALA A 300 -16.33 0.09 20.64
C ALA A 300 -17.61 0.94 20.59
N ALA A 301 -18.72 0.32 20.99
CA ALA A 301 -19.91 1.04 21.38
C ALA A 301 -19.49 1.99 22.50
N ALA A 302 -19.36 3.26 22.16
CA ALA A 302 -19.39 4.35 23.10
C ALA A 302 -20.51 5.27 22.60
N ASP A 303 -21.72 4.94 23.03
CA ASP A 303 -22.85 5.86 23.23
C ASP A 303 -23.95 5.07 23.96
N GLY A 304 -24.14 5.38 25.25
CA GLY A 304 -25.12 4.77 26.15
C GLY A 304 -24.60 4.58 27.56
#